data_AF-A0A0R0ICA6-F1
#
_entry.id   AF-A0A0R0ICA6-F1
#
_cell.length_a   1.000
_cell.length_b   1.000
_cell.length_c   1.000
_cell.angle_alpha   90.00
_cell.angle_beta   90.00
_cell.angle_gamma   90.00
#
_symmetry.space_group_name_H-M   'P 1'
#
loop_
_entity.id
_entity.type
_entity.pdbx_description
1 polymer ?
#
loop_
_entity_poly.entity_id
_entity_poly.type
_entity_poly.pdbx_seq_one_letter_code
_entity_poly.pdbx_strand_id
1 'polypeptide(L)'
;MTAAAIEITWPRQLLQQLRFGDTQATKLICHNQATLHIASTPVFHEQTTHREKPIPDTKKERTSLSQDNWRGIPTRLNNIPHSREIRKYFYDDVLQATQRAINDGKTRVKVDINIPELNPEMDVYRIGTLMELVRTLALSFADDGKRVKVCVQGSMGEGALAGMPLQLAGTRKILEFMDWGDYGAKGTFINIGSIGAAEVEEEDDMFILVAPQNAVGNCIIDDLRAMTNAAEHRPVILINARLKDLPGSSGIMQTMGRDQRLKYAASFESCYFFRLLYYAGTQYPIMGAIRMTYPYQYELYKRVDESPGKEKYAILSTFPERPTTDEINDAFEGKPSKDPRKTSGIWGFLNGIL
;
A
#
# COMPACT_ATOMS: atom_id res chain seq x y z
N MET A 1 12.61 -3.79 20.36
CA MET A 1 14.08 -3.97 20.36
C MET A 1 14.79 -2.79 19.72
N THR A 2 14.41 -2.39 18.51
CA THR A 2 14.93 -1.20 17.82
C THR A 2 14.79 0.09 18.62
N ALA A 3 13.63 0.34 19.26
CA ALA A 3 13.45 1.51 20.13
C ALA A 3 14.42 1.51 21.35
N ALA A 4 14.53 0.39 22.05
CA ALA A 4 15.46 0.25 23.19
C ALA A 4 16.94 0.37 22.79
N ALA A 5 17.31 -0.09 21.59
CA ALA A 5 18.68 0.06 21.07
C ALA A 5 19.00 1.53 20.71
N ILE A 6 18.03 2.27 20.17
CA ILE A 6 18.16 3.71 19.88
C ILE A 6 18.28 4.50 21.18
N GLU A 7 17.48 4.18 22.20
CA GLU A 7 17.53 4.82 23.51
C GLU A 7 18.85 4.61 24.26
N ILE A 8 19.59 3.54 23.98
CA ILE A 8 20.91 3.25 24.56
C ILE A 8 22.06 3.92 23.81
N THR A 9 21.83 4.33 22.56
CA THR A 9 22.86 4.94 21.71
C THR A 9 23.27 6.31 22.25
N TRP A 10 22.31 7.13 22.64
CA TRP A 10 22.54 8.48 23.18
C TRP A 10 23.33 8.50 24.50
N PRO A 11 22.95 7.72 25.54
CA PRO A 11 23.72 7.64 26.78
C PRO A 11 25.14 7.11 26.59
N ARG A 12 25.33 6.14 25.69
CA ARG A 12 26.65 5.57 25.39
C ARG A 12 27.57 6.61 24.78
N GLN A 13 27.06 7.39 23.83
CA GLN A 13 27.83 8.43 23.14
C GLN A 13 28.21 9.57 24.10
N LEU A 14 27.31 9.92 25.04
CA LEU A 14 27.58 10.89 26.11
C LEU A 14 28.65 10.40 27.09
N LEU A 15 28.59 9.14 27.53
CA LEU A 15 29.57 8.56 28.46
C LEU A 15 30.98 8.46 27.84
N GLN A 16 31.06 8.17 26.53
CA GLN A 16 32.32 8.19 25.79
C GLN A 16 32.93 9.59 25.71
N GLN A 17 32.11 10.63 25.51
CA GLN A 17 32.58 12.02 25.49
C GLN A 17 33.09 12.48 26.86
N LEU A 18 32.49 12.00 27.95
CA LEU A 18 32.90 12.35 29.31
C LEU A 18 34.07 11.48 29.84
N ARG A 19 34.62 10.56 29.03
CA ARG A 19 35.69 9.62 29.38
C ARG A 19 35.44 8.81 30.67
N PHE A 20 34.19 8.51 30.97
CA PHE A 20 33.84 7.65 32.11
C PHE A 20 33.67 6.19 31.66
N GLY A 21 34.51 5.31 32.22
CA GLY A 21 34.33 3.86 32.18
C GLY A 21 34.67 3.17 30.85
N ASP A 22 34.85 1.86 30.92
CA ASP A 22 35.10 0.99 29.76
C ASP A 22 33.76 0.67 29.05
N THR A 23 33.55 1.21 27.85
CA THR A 23 32.25 1.18 27.14
C THR A 23 32.13 0.05 26.12
N GLN A 24 32.98 -0.99 26.21
CA GLN A 24 33.06 -2.02 25.18
C GLN A 24 31.86 -2.98 25.15
N ALA A 25 31.09 -3.15 26.23
CA ALA A 25 29.90 -3.99 26.23
C ALA A 25 28.75 -3.41 27.08
N THR A 26 27.70 -2.90 26.42
CA THR A 26 26.46 -2.50 27.08
C THR A 26 25.53 -3.71 27.17
N LYS A 27 25.35 -4.26 28.38
CA LYS A 27 24.49 -5.43 28.59
C LYS A 27 23.02 -5.00 28.64
N LEU A 28 22.28 -5.27 27.57
CA LEU A 28 20.82 -5.09 27.53
C LEU A 28 20.14 -6.38 28.00
N ILE A 29 19.47 -6.35 29.15
CA ILE A 29 18.73 -7.49 29.69
C ILE A 29 17.30 -7.44 29.13
N CYS A 30 16.91 -8.44 28.34
CA CYS A 30 15.58 -8.55 27.76
C CYS A 30 14.94 -9.89 28.15
N HIS A 31 13.70 -9.87 28.64
CA HIS A 31 12.94 -11.08 29.01
C HIS A 31 11.94 -11.53 27.92
N ASN A 32 11.98 -10.89 26.74
CA ASN A 32 11.10 -11.27 25.63
C ASN A 32 11.71 -12.43 24.83
N GLN A 33 11.04 -13.60 24.87
CA GLN A 33 11.48 -14.83 24.21
C GLN A 33 11.65 -14.67 22.68
N ALA A 34 10.79 -13.89 22.01
CA ALA A 34 10.90 -13.65 20.57
C ALA A 34 12.16 -12.84 20.19
N THR A 35 12.59 -11.95 21.09
CA THR A 35 13.76 -11.10 20.91
C THR A 35 15.07 -11.88 21.06
N LEU A 36 15.13 -12.79 22.05
CA LEU A 36 16.26 -13.68 22.25
C LEU A 36 16.47 -14.60 21.04
N HIS A 37 15.37 -15.06 20.44
CA HIS A 37 15.39 -15.94 19.27
C HIS A 37 15.91 -15.26 17.98
N ILE A 38 15.68 -13.96 17.83
CA ILE A 38 16.20 -13.17 16.69
C ILE A 38 17.69 -12.88 16.88
N ALA A 39 18.14 -12.56 18.10
CA ALA A 39 19.54 -12.25 18.40
C ALA A 39 20.47 -13.47 18.32
N SER A 40 19.95 -14.69 18.53
CA SER A 40 20.72 -15.93 18.44
C SER A 40 20.87 -16.48 17.02
N THR A 41 20.25 -15.85 16.03
CA THR A 41 20.30 -16.30 14.63
C THR A 41 21.28 -15.40 13.85
N PRO A 42 22.48 -15.88 13.45
CA PRO A 42 23.38 -15.07 12.66
C PRO A 42 22.77 -14.84 11.26
N VAL A 43 22.29 -13.63 11.01
CA VAL A 43 21.86 -13.19 9.68
C VAL A 43 23.11 -13.08 8.82
N PHE A 44 23.28 -14.01 7.90
CA PHE A 44 24.30 -13.96 6.86
C PHE A 44 24.08 -12.71 5.99
N HIS A 45 25.02 -11.77 6.04
CA HIS A 45 25.21 -10.79 4.98
C HIS A 45 25.99 -11.45 3.85
N GLU A 46 25.30 -11.88 2.79
CA GLU A 46 25.96 -12.32 1.57
C GLU A 46 26.23 -11.09 0.68
N GLN A 47 27.47 -10.62 0.70
CA GLN A 47 27.99 -9.68 -0.30
C GLN A 47 28.09 -10.42 -1.64
N THR A 48 27.33 -9.99 -2.64
CA THR A 48 27.42 -10.49 -4.01
C THR A 48 28.75 -10.07 -4.64
N THR A 49 29.72 -10.98 -4.69
CA THR A 49 30.85 -10.93 -5.64
C THR A 49 30.64 -12.04 -6.68
N HIS A 50 30.51 -11.64 -7.95
CA HIS A 50 30.39 -12.54 -9.09
C HIS A 50 31.59 -13.49 -9.17
N ARG A 51 31.33 -14.80 -9.11
CA ARG A 51 32.26 -15.82 -9.63
C ARG A 51 31.46 -17.04 -10.08
N GLU A 52 31.41 -17.25 -11.39
CA GLU A 52 30.85 -18.45 -12.00
C GLU A 52 31.62 -19.70 -11.53
N LYS A 53 30.88 -20.72 -11.11
CA LYS A 53 31.36 -22.10 -11.04
C LYS A 53 30.27 -23.03 -11.59
N PRO A 54 30.64 -24.02 -12.44
CA PRO A 54 29.68 -24.95 -13.02
C PRO A 54 29.21 -25.97 -11.99
N ILE A 55 27.92 -26.28 -11.99
CA ILE A 55 27.26 -27.26 -11.11
C ILE A 55 27.35 -28.65 -11.77
N PRO A 56 27.71 -29.73 -11.04
CA PRO A 56 27.57 -31.09 -11.55
C PRO A 56 26.15 -31.62 -11.37
N ASP A 57 25.68 -32.33 -12.40
CA ASP A 57 24.38 -32.97 -12.51
C ASP A 57 24.03 -33.84 -11.30
N THR A 58 22.95 -33.49 -10.61
CA THR A 58 22.16 -34.45 -9.83
C THR A 58 20.68 -34.17 -10.06
N LYS A 59 20.06 -35.04 -10.84
CA LYS A 59 18.61 -35.14 -11.05
C LYS A 59 17.94 -35.41 -9.70
N LYS A 60 17.35 -34.37 -9.11
CA LYS A 60 16.19 -34.48 -8.22
C LYS A 60 15.08 -33.68 -8.85
N GLU A 61 13.97 -34.35 -9.10
CA GLU A 61 12.75 -33.83 -9.73
C GLU A 61 12.40 -32.46 -9.18
N ARG A 62 12.74 -31.42 -9.94
CA ARG A 62 12.04 -30.14 -9.87
C ARG A 62 10.65 -30.42 -10.43
N THR A 63 9.70 -30.75 -9.56
CA THR A 63 8.31 -30.42 -9.84
C THR A 63 8.28 -28.92 -10.13
N SER A 64 8.20 -28.59 -11.41
CA SER A 64 7.88 -27.26 -11.89
C SER A 64 6.67 -26.79 -11.10
N LEU A 65 6.87 -25.81 -10.22
CA LEU A 65 5.79 -24.96 -9.76
C LEU A 65 5.24 -24.32 -11.04
N SER A 66 4.22 -24.95 -11.62
CA SER A 66 3.40 -24.33 -12.63
C SER A 66 3.02 -22.96 -12.10
N GLN A 67 3.08 -21.96 -12.96
CA GLN A 67 2.41 -20.69 -12.72
C GLN A 67 0.94 -21.02 -12.48
N ASP A 68 0.57 -21.29 -11.24
CA ASP A 68 -0.82 -21.37 -10.82
C ASP A 68 -1.35 -19.96 -11.06
N ASN A 69 -2.05 -19.79 -12.17
CA ASN A 69 -2.89 -18.63 -12.41
C ASN A 69 -3.85 -18.55 -11.21
N TRP A 70 -3.49 -17.72 -10.22
CA TRP A 70 -4.29 -17.54 -9.01
C TRP A 70 -5.72 -17.20 -9.42
N ARG A 71 -6.64 -18.12 -9.16
CA ARG A 71 -8.09 -17.87 -9.24
C ARG A 71 -8.54 -17.34 -7.88
N GLY A 72 -8.42 -16.03 -7.67
CA GLY A 72 -8.84 -15.35 -6.44
C GLY A 72 -7.67 -14.78 -5.61
N ILE A 73 -7.96 -14.38 -4.37
CA ILE A 73 -7.01 -13.70 -3.47
C ILE A 73 -5.86 -14.66 -3.07
N PRO A 74 -4.59 -14.23 -3.13
CA PRO A 74 -3.46 -15.02 -2.66
C PRO A 74 -3.58 -15.40 -1.19
N THR A 75 -3.09 -16.58 -0.86
CA THR A 75 -3.07 -17.10 0.50
C THR A 75 -1.77 -16.71 1.23
N ARG A 76 -1.72 -16.95 2.54
CA ARG A 76 -0.57 -16.72 3.42
C ARG A 76 -0.17 -15.25 3.47
N LEU A 77 -1.16 -14.37 3.44
CA LEU A 77 -0.94 -12.91 3.50
C LEU A 77 -0.42 -12.44 4.86
N ASN A 78 -0.41 -13.32 5.87
CA ASN A 78 0.28 -13.13 7.15
C ASN A 78 1.80 -13.33 7.07
N ASN A 79 2.33 -13.95 6.00
CA ASN A 79 3.76 -14.12 5.82
C ASN A 79 4.36 -12.85 5.22
N ILE A 80 5.23 -12.19 5.98
CA ILE A 80 5.89 -10.94 5.58
C ILE A 80 7.40 -11.11 5.73
N PRO A 81 8.23 -10.71 4.74
CA PRO A 81 7.84 -10.10 3.47
C PRO A 81 7.06 -11.05 2.56
N HIS A 82 6.12 -10.50 1.79
CA HIS A 82 5.38 -11.22 0.77
C HIS A 82 6.34 -11.69 -0.32
N SER A 83 6.07 -12.88 -0.85
CA SER A 83 6.84 -13.42 -1.97
C SER A 83 6.69 -12.51 -3.21
N ARG A 84 7.60 -12.63 -4.17
CA ARG A 84 7.55 -11.84 -5.40
C ARG A 84 6.27 -12.10 -6.18
N GLU A 85 5.79 -13.34 -6.14
CA GLU A 85 4.57 -13.79 -6.81
C GLU A 85 3.33 -13.14 -6.19
N ILE A 86 3.24 -13.05 -4.86
CA ILE A 86 2.13 -12.37 -4.18
C ILE A 86 2.13 -10.88 -4.51
N ARG A 87 3.30 -10.23 -4.45
CA ARG A 87 3.41 -8.81 -4.84
C ARG A 87 3.00 -8.60 -6.29
N LYS A 88 3.51 -9.42 -7.21
CA LYS A 88 3.17 -9.38 -8.63
C LYS A 88 1.66 -9.56 -8.87
N TYR A 89 1.01 -10.48 -8.17
CA TYR A 89 -0.45 -10.62 -8.23
C TYR A 89 -1.15 -9.28 -7.96
N PHE A 90 -0.79 -8.60 -6.87
CA PHE A 90 -1.42 -7.32 -6.52
C PHE A 90 -1.08 -6.22 -7.51
N TYR A 91 0.13 -6.22 -8.07
CA TYR A 91 0.52 -5.25 -9.11
C TYR A 91 -0.31 -5.42 -10.37
N ASP A 92 -0.44 -6.67 -10.85
CA ASP A 92 -1.21 -7.00 -12.03
C ASP A 92 -2.71 -6.74 -11.81
N ASP A 93 -3.24 -7.01 -10.62
CA ASP A 93 -4.65 -6.79 -10.28
C ASP A 93 -5.00 -5.29 -10.20
N VAL A 94 -4.14 -4.48 -9.57
CA VAL A 94 -4.28 -3.02 -9.55
C VAL A 94 -4.17 -2.45 -10.97
N LEU A 95 -3.15 -2.88 -11.73
CA LEU A 95 -2.91 -2.41 -13.11
C LEU A 95 -4.13 -2.62 -13.99
N GLN A 96 -4.67 -3.84 -14.01
CA GLN A 96 -5.85 -4.15 -14.82
C GLN A 96 -7.07 -3.33 -14.42
N ALA A 97 -7.29 -3.13 -13.12
CA ALA A 97 -8.41 -2.33 -12.63
C ALA A 97 -8.28 -0.85 -13.01
N THR A 98 -7.07 -0.30 -12.89
CA THR A 98 -6.77 1.07 -13.30
C THR A 98 -6.89 1.24 -14.81
N GLN A 99 -6.33 0.35 -15.63
CA GLN A 99 -6.46 0.41 -17.10
C GLN A 99 -7.91 0.38 -17.54
N ARG A 100 -8.74 -0.52 -17.00
CA ARG A 100 -10.18 -0.56 -17.33
C ARG A 100 -10.88 0.75 -16.99
N ALA A 101 -10.60 1.33 -15.82
CA ALA A 101 -11.19 2.61 -15.44
C ALA A 101 -10.76 3.76 -16.36
N ILE A 102 -9.47 3.86 -16.69
CA ILE A 102 -8.96 4.92 -17.58
C ILE A 102 -9.52 4.75 -19.01
N ASN A 103 -9.59 3.52 -19.52
CA ASN A 103 -10.13 3.22 -20.85
C ASN A 103 -11.63 3.53 -20.95
N ASP A 104 -12.38 3.39 -19.85
CA ASP A 104 -13.78 3.81 -19.76
C ASP A 104 -13.95 5.35 -19.58
N GLY A 105 -12.86 6.12 -19.70
CA GLY A 105 -12.87 7.58 -19.68
C GLY A 105 -12.87 8.20 -18.29
N LYS A 106 -12.55 7.43 -17.23
CA LYS A 106 -12.45 7.96 -15.87
C LYS A 106 -11.20 8.82 -15.71
N THR A 107 -11.38 10.08 -15.35
CA THR A 107 -10.28 11.05 -15.23
C THR A 107 -9.77 11.24 -13.80
N ARG A 108 -10.58 10.92 -12.79
CA ARG A 108 -10.19 11.03 -11.37
C ARG A 108 -10.46 9.71 -10.67
N VAL A 109 -9.41 8.91 -10.52
CA VAL A 109 -9.52 7.56 -9.94
C VAL A 109 -8.60 7.40 -8.73
N LYS A 110 -8.98 6.50 -7.82
CA LYS A 110 -8.16 6.12 -6.67
C LYS A 110 -8.00 4.61 -6.55
N VAL A 111 -6.83 4.22 -6.08
CA VAL A 111 -6.41 2.86 -5.72
C VAL A 111 -6.18 2.85 -4.22
N ASP A 112 -6.96 2.05 -3.50
CA ASP A 112 -6.80 1.82 -2.07
C ASP A 112 -6.35 0.36 -1.86
N ILE A 113 -5.04 0.13 -1.76
CA ILE A 113 -4.45 -1.19 -1.52
C ILE A 113 -3.80 -1.26 -0.13
N ASN A 114 -4.43 -2.00 0.76
CA ASN A 114 -4.03 -2.13 2.16
C ASN A 114 -3.68 -3.58 2.51
N ILE A 115 -2.57 -4.05 1.94
CA ILE A 115 -1.87 -5.29 2.35
C ILE A 115 -0.88 -4.95 3.48
N PRO A 116 -0.43 -5.93 4.29
CA PRO A 116 0.46 -5.66 5.43
C PRO A 116 1.71 -4.84 5.09
N GLU A 117 2.36 -5.10 3.95
CA GLU A 117 3.53 -4.33 3.50
C GLU A 117 3.21 -2.88 3.08
N LEU A 118 1.95 -2.58 2.77
CA LEU A 118 1.50 -1.25 2.36
C LEU A 118 0.68 -0.54 3.45
N ASN A 119 0.58 -1.15 4.63
CA ASN A 119 -0.08 -0.57 5.78
C ASN A 119 0.93 0.03 6.77
N PRO A 120 1.11 1.36 6.83
CA PRO A 120 2.00 1.99 7.79
C PRO A 120 1.42 2.07 9.21
N GLU A 121 0.20 1.58 9.45
CA GLU A 121 -0.25 1.27 10.82
C GLU A 121 0.31 -0.06 11.32
N MET A 122 0.91 -0.86 10.44
CA MET A 122 1.58 -2.13 10.77
C MET A 122 3.10 -1.93 10.83
N ASP A 123 3.76 -2.75 11.66
CA ASP A 123 5.22 -2.69 11.86
C ASP A 123 6.05 -3.03 10.60
N VAL A 124 5.42 -3.57 9.55
CA VAL A 124 6.09 -4.16 8.38
C VAL A 124 5.89 -3.37 7.09
N TYR A 125 5.64 -2.07 7.22
CA TYR A 125 5.53 -1.17 6.07
C TYR A 125 6.81 -1.16 5.23
N ARG A 126 6.66 -1.40 3.93
CA ARG A 126 7.74 -1.53 2.96
C ARG A 126 7.51 -0.59 1.79
N ILE A 127 8.15 0.58 1.84
CA ILE A 127 8.03 1.60 0.79
C ILE A 127 8.40 1.07 -0.60
N GLY A 128 9.36 0.14 -0.68
CA GLY A 128 9.75 -0.50 -1.94
C GLY A 128 8.58 -1.21 -2.63
N THR A 129 7.68 -1.84 -1.88
CA THR A 129 6.49 -2.50 -2.43
C THR A 129 5.53 -1.50 -3.07
N LEU A 130 5.41 -0.29 -2.51
CA LEU A 130 4.62 0.80 -3.09
C LEU A 130 5.28 1.35 -4.37
N MET A 131 6.59 1.55 -4.34
CA MET A 131 7.31 2.07 -5.51
C MET A 131 7.31 1.06 -6.67
N GLU A 132 7.45 -0.24 -6.38
CA GLU A 132 7.33 -1.32 -7.38
C GLU A 132 5.95 -1.32 -8.06
N LEU A 133 4.86 -1.09 -7.29
CA LEU A 133 3.51 -0.92 -7.84
C LEU A 133 3.42 0.31 -8.75
N VAL A 134 3.89 1.47 -8.28
CA VAL A 134 3.89 2.72 -9.06
C VAL A 134 4.69 2.57 -10.35
N ARG A 135 5.85 1.92 -10.28
CA ARG A 135 6.69 1.60 -11.44
C ARG A 135 5.92 0.74 -12.44
N THR A 136 5.23 -0.30 -11.97
CA THR A 136 4.43 -1.20 -12.83
C THR A 136 3.34 -0.43 -13.57
N LEU A 137 2.62 0.44 -12.86
CA LEU A 137 1.58 1.28 -13.47
C LEU A 137 2.15 2.24 -14.52
N ALA A 138 3.16 3.03 -14.14
CA ALA A 138 3.73 4.04 -15.00
C ALA A 138 4.38 3.45 -16.25
N LEU A 139 5.13 2.34 -16.12
CA LEU A 139 5.70 1.66 -17.28
C LEU A 139 4.62 1.12 -18.21
N SER A 140 3.56 0.51 -17.67
CA SER A 140 2.51 -0.02 -18.53
C SER A 140 1.81 1.06 -19.34
N PHE A 141 1.55 2.24 -18.76
CA PHE A 141 0.97 3.35 -19.52
C PHE A 141 1.99 4.00 -20.48
N ALA A 142 3.27 4.05 -20.11
CA ALA A 142 4.34 4.51 -20.99
C ALA A 142 4.53 3.59 -22.21
N ASP A 143 4.40 2.27 -22.02
CA ASP A 143 4.42 1.29 -23.10
C ASP A 143 3.24 1.46 -24.08
N ASP A 144 2.11 1.98 -23.60
CA ASP A 144 0.97 2.43 -24.42
C ASP A 144 1.19 3.82 -25.07
N GLY A 145 2.40 4.39 -24.93
CA GLY A 145 2.82 5.65 -25.52
C GLY A 145 2.41 6.91 -24.73
N LYS A 146 1.93 6.76 -23.48
CA LYS A 146 1.55 7.90 -22.64
C LYS A 146 2.76 8.54 -21.96
N ARG A 147 2.77 9.87 -21.88
CA ARG A 147 3.66 10.63 -20.99
C ARG A 147 3.06 10.68 -19.59
N VAL A 148 3.65 9.91 -18.68
CA VAL A 148 3.22 9.75 -17.29
C VAL A 148 4.07 10.62 -16.37
N LYS A 149 3.42 11.50 -15.61
CA LYS A 149 4.05 12.26 -14.53
C LYS A 149 3.79 11.55 -13.20
N VAL A 150 4.84 11.00 -12.59
CA VAL A 150 4.77 10.38 -11.26
C VAL A 150 5.09 11.42 -10.20
N CYS A 151 4.11 11.75 -9.36
CA CYS A 151 4.19 12.85 -8.43
C CYS A 151 4.20 12.37 -6.98
N VAL A 152 5.14 12.90 -6.22
CA VAL A 152 5.23 12.71 -4.77
C VAL A 152 5.00 14.04 -4.07
N GLN A 153 4.36 13.99 -2.91
CA GLN A 153 4.13 15.19 -2.11
C GLN A 153 5.46 15.84 -1.72
N GLY A 154 5.57 17.15 -1.95
CA GLY A 154 6.72 17.95 -1.51
C GLY A 154 6.64 18.30 -0.02
N SER A 155 7.59 19.12 0.44
CA SER A 155 7.46 19.76 1.76
C SER A 155 6.26 20.70 1.76
N MET A 156 5.45 20.67 2.82
CA MET A 156 4.28 21.55 2.96
C MET A 156 4.51 22.60 4.05
N GLY A 157 4.13 23.84 3.79
CA GLY A 157 4.26 24.98 4.71
C GLY A 157 5.44 25.89 4.38
N GLU A 158 5.47 27.09 4.98
CA GLU A 158 6.52 28.09 4.78
C GLU A 158 7.46 28.18 6.00
N GLY A 159 8.75 28.38 5.73
CA GLY A 159 9.77 28.61 6.76
C GLY A 159 9.97 27.44 7.73
N ALA A 160 10.13 27.73 9.02
CA ALA A 160 10.43 26.72 10.05
C ALA A 160 9.28 25.75 10.35
N LEU A 161 8.09 25.98 9.78
CA LEU A 161 6.91 25.12 9.90
C LEU A 161 6.71 24.19 8.69
N ALA A 162 7.63 24.24 7.73
CA ALA A 162 7.63 23.35 6.58
C ALA A 162 7.90 21.91 7.04
N GLY A 163 6.97 20.99 6.77
CA GLY A 163 7.03 19.60 7.19
C GLY A 163 6.61 18.66 6.07
N MET A 164 7.31 17.53 5.96
CA MET A 164 6.94 16.42 5.07
C MET A 164 6.39 15.26 5.92
N PRO A 165 5.34 14.56 5.48
CA PRO A 165 4.94 13.31 6.13
C PRO A 165 6.12 12.34 6.18
N LEU A 166 6.43 11.79 7.36
CA LEU A 166 7.57 10.88 7.55
C LEU A 166 7.56 9.69 6.57
N GLN A 167 6.37 9.22 6.18
CA GLN A 167 6.20 8.12 5.24
C GLN A 167 6.72 8.42 3.83
N LEU A 168 6.78 9.70 3.46
CA LEU A 168 7.18 10.15 2.14
C LEU A 168 8.61 10.72 2.11
N ALA A 169 9.26 10.84 3.26
CA ALA A 169 10.65 11.29 3.36
C ALA A 169 11.58 10.38 2.52
N GLY A 170 12.27 10.98 1.56
CA GLY A 170 13.20 10.25 0.67
C GLY A 170 12.55 9.47 -0.48
N THR A 171 11.22 9.40 -0.56
CA THR A 171 10.51 8.70 -1.66
C THR A 171 10.84 9.28 -3.02
N ARG A 172 10.96 10.60 -3.13
CA ARG A 172 11.39 11.28 -4.36
C ARG A 172 12.75 10.77 -4.85
N LYS A 173 13.74 10.71 -3.95
CA LYS A 173 15.08 10.19 -4.28
C LYS A 173 15.00 8.74 -4.74
N ILE A 174 14.17 7.92 -4.09
CA ILE A 174 13.98 6.52 -4.50
C ILE A 174 13.44 6.44 -5.93
N LEU A 175 12.41 7.23 -6.28
CA LEU A 175 11.89 7.29 -7.66
C LEU A 175 12.95 7.78 -8.65
N GLU A 176 13.78 8.75 -8.25
CA GLU A 176 14.83 9.29 -9.11
C GLU A 176 15.94 8.26 -9.41
N PHE A 177 16.30 7.41 -8.45
CA PHE A 177 17.32 6.36 -8.62
C PHE A 177 16.74 5.00 -9.03
N MET A 178 15.42 4.85 -9.07
CA MET A 178 14.76 3.64 -9.49
C MET A 178 15.07 3.34 -10.95
N ASP A 179 15.24 2.06 -11.26
CA ASP A 179 15.28 1.58 -12.63
C ASP A 179 13.89 1.76 -13.27
N TRP A 180 13.82 2.46 -14.40
CA TRP A 180 12.59 2.67 -15.18
C TRP A 180 12.64 1.94 -16.53
N GLY A 181 13.32 0.79 -16.58
CA GLY A 181 13.44 -0.03 -17.77
C GLY A 181 14.57 0.42 -18.70
N ASP A 182 14.94 -0.48 -19.62
CA ASP A 182 16.19 -0.39 -20.39
C ASP A 182 16.13 0.56 -21.60
N TYR A 183 14.94 1.09 -21.94
CA TYR A 183 14.72 1.91 -23.15
C TYR A 183 14.75 3.42 -22.90
N GLY A 184 15.17 3.87 -21.71
CA GLY A 184 15.19 5.30 -21.37
C GLY A 184 13.79 5.89 -21.19
N ALA A 185 12.87 5.11 -20.60
CA ALA A 185 11.50 5.56 -20.32
C ALA A 185 11.49 6.86 -19.50
N LYS A 186 12.38 6.93 -18.48
CA LYS A 186 12.53 8.11 -17.65
C LYS A 186 13.10 9.29 -18.46
N GLY A 187 12.43 10.44 -18.39
CA GLY A 187 12.78 11.65 -19.14
C GLY A 187 12.17 11.72 -20.54
N THR A 188 11.65 10.60 -21.05
CA THR A 188 10.97 10.54 -22.36
C THR A 188 9.46 10.37 -22.18
N PHE A 189 9.07 9.31 -21.47
CA PHE A 189 7.68 8.95 -21.19
C PHE A 189 7.34 9.05 -19.71
N ILE A 190 8.32 8.95 -18.81
CA ILE A 190 8.10 9.00 -17.37
C ILE A 190 8.88 10.14 -16.76
N ASN A 191 8.18 11.11 -16.19
CA ASN A 191 8.75 12.24 -15.48
C ASN A 191 8.37 12.18 -14.00
N ILE A 192 9.25 12.68 -13.13
CA ILE A 192 9.01 12.70 -11.68
C ILE A 192 8.83 14.15 -11.25
N GLY A 193 7.74 14.42 -10.52
CA GLY A 193 7.39 15.77 -10.08
C GLY A 193 6.88 15.84 -8.65
N SER A 194 6.54 17.05 -8.24
CA SER A 194 5.82 17.31 -6.99
C SER A 194 4.30 17.29 -7.24
N ILE A 195 3.50 17.35 -6.18
CA ILE A 195 2.05 17.57 -6.29
C ILE A 195 1.77 19.07 -6.33
N GLY A 196 1.15 19.55 -7.41
CA GLY A 196 0.75 20.95 -7.55
C GLY A 196 0.51 21.34 -9.01
N ALA A 197 -0.17 22.46 -9.25
CA ALA A 197 -0.50 22.92 -10.61
C ALA A 197 0.74 23.25 -11.46
N ALA A 198 1.82 23.73 -10.84
CA ALA A 198 3.06 24.09 -11.54
C ALA A 198 3.81 22.88 -12.14
N GLU A 199 3.44 21.66 -11.76
CA GLU A 199 4.08 20.42 -12.20
C GLU A 199 3.30 19.75 -13.35
N VAL A 200 2.24 20.42 -13.83
CA VAL A 200 1.40 19.98 -14.95
C VAL A 200 1.89 20.67 -16.22
N GLU A 201 2.56 19.92 -17.08
CA GLU A 201 3.06 20.42 -18.37
C GLU A 201 2.07 20.08 -19.50
N GLU A 202 2.18 20.74 -20.66
CA GLU A 202 1.27 20.50 -21.80
C GLU A 202 1.49 19.11 -22.41
N GLU A 203 2.71 18.60 -22.33
CA GLU A 203 3.10 17.31 -22.91
C GLU A 203 2.69 16.12 -22.03
N ASP A 204 2.37 16.34 -20.74
CA ASP A 204 1.97 15.30 -19.80
C ASP A 204 0.57 14.77 -20.17
N ASP A 205 0.43 13.46 -20.35
CA ASP A 205 -0.85 12.79 -20.68
C ASP A 205 -1.63 12.36 -19.44
N MET A 206 -0.94 12.03 -18.34
CA MET A 206 -1.57 11.56 -17.10
C MET A 206 -0.65 11.66 -15.87
N PHE A 207 -1.26 11.61 -14.69
CA PHE A 207 -0.60 11.83 -13.40
C PHE A 207 -0.84 10.67 -12.43
N ILE A 208 0.23 10.14 -11.83
CA ILE A 208 0.15 9.15 -10.74
C ILE A 208 0.66 9.80 -9.46
N LEU A 209 -0.24 9.99 -8.49
CA LEU A 209 0.03 10.65 -7.22
C LEU A 209 0.24 9.62 -6.12
N VAL A 210 1.46 9.58 -5.59
CA VAL A 210 1.92 8.54 -4.68
C VAL A 210 1.64 8.92 -3.23
N ALA A 211 0.70 8.20 -2.62
CA ALA A 211 0.30 8.28 -1.23
C ALA A 211 0.18 9.70 -0.65
N PRO A 212 -0.54 10.64 -1.31
CA PRO A 212 -0.70 12.00 -0.80
C PRO A 212 -1.43 12.02 0.53
N GLN A 213 -0.96 12.82 1.48
CA GLN A 213 -1.45 12.84 2.86
C GLN A 213 -1.58 14.26 3.38
N ASN A 214 -2.61 14.50 4.19
CA ASN A 214 -2.64 15.70 5.02
C ASN A 214 -1.49 15.65 6.04
N ALA A 215 -0.93 16.81 6.36
CA ALA A 215 0.04 16.98 7.44
C ALA A 215 -0.55 17.88 8.53
N VAL A 216 0.02 17.83 9.73
CA VAL A 216 -0.41 18.70 10.84
C VAL A 216 -0.25 20.16 10.43
N GLY A 217 -1.36 20.89 10.35
CA GLY A 217 -1.39 22.30 9.95
C GLY A 217 -1.37 22.57 8.44
N ASN A 218 -1.21 21.55 7.59
CA ASN A 218 -1.15 21.69 6.13
C ASN A 218 -2.05 20.67 5.41
N CYS A 219 -2.94 21.13 4.55
CA CYS A 219 -3.88 20.28 3.82
C CYS A 219 -3.50 20.13 2.34
N ILE A 220 -3.18 18.91 1.91
CA ILE A 220 -2.73 18.62 0.52
C ILE A 220 -3.86 18.78 -0.51
N ILE A 221 -5.10 18.94 -0.04
CA ILE A 221 -6.29 18.98 -0.89
C ILE A 221 -6.29 20.19 -1.84
N ASP A 222 -5.75 21.32 -1.42
CA ASP A 222 -5.71 22.50 -2.29
C ASP A 222 -4.69 22.32 -3.43
N ASP A 223 -3.52 21.72 -3.15
CA ASP A 223 -2.54 21.34 -4.18
C ASP A 223 -3.11 20.30 -5.14
N LEU A 224 -3.82 19.29 -4.62
CA LEU A 224 -4.51 18.30 -5.44
C LEU A 224 -5.57 18.96 -6.33
N ARG A 225 -6.35 19.91 -5.79
CA ARG A 225 -7.38 20.62 -6.55
C ARG A 225 -6.75 21.48 -7.65
N ALA A 226 -5.69 22.22 -7.33
CA ALA A 226 -4.96 23.02 -8.29
C ALA A 226 -4.41 22.15 -9.43
N MET A 227 -3.81 21.00 -9.09
CA MET A 227 -3.28 20.05 -10.06
C MET A 227 -4.38 19.42 -10.93
N THR A 228 -5.48 18.95 -10.34
CA THR A 228 -6.58 18.35 -11.11
C THR A 228 -7.33 19.36 -11.97
N ASN A 229 -7.31 20.64 -11.60
CA ASN A 229 -7.84 21.72 -12.45
C ASN A 229 -6.91 21.96 -13.64
N ALA A 230 -5.59 22.02 -13.42
CA ALA A 230 -4.60 22.16 -14.49
C ALA A 230 -4.54 20.93 -15.41
N ALA A 231 -4.77 19.73 -14.87
CA ALA A 231 -4.83 18.49 -15.65
C ALA A 231 -6.06 18.42 -16.57
N GLU A 232 -7.13 19.18 -16.27
CA GLU A 232 -8.40 19.19 -17.01
C GLU A 232 -9.00 17.79 -17.18
N HIS A 233 -8.99 17.25 -18.41
CA HIS A 233 -9.52 15.92 -18.75
C HIS A 233 -8.47 14.81 -18.63
N ARG A 234 -7.20 15.14 -18.37
CA ARG A 234 -6.12 14.16 -18.27
C ARG A 234 -6.24 13.35 -16.98
N PRO A 235 -6.06 12.02 -17.03
CA PRO A 235 -6.25 11.18 -15.85
C PRO A 235 -5.31 11.52 -14.69
N VAL A 236 -5.88 11.57 -13.49
CA VAL A 236 -5.18 11.72 -12.22
C VAL A 236 -5.52 10.52 -11.33
N ILE A 237 -4.50 9.71 -11.02
CA ILE A 237 -4.61 8.46 -10.28
C ILE A 237 -4.02 8.66 -8.89
N LEU A 238 -4.84 8.52 -7.84
CA LEU A 238 -4.37 8.51 -6.46
C LEU A 238 -4.02 7.09 -6.03
N ILE A 239 -2.79 6.86 -5.55
CA ILE A 239 -2.39 5.58 -4.95
C ILE A 239 -2.30 5.74 -3.44
N ASN A 240 -3.10 5.01 -2.66
CA ASN A 240 -3.06 4.98 -1.19
C ASN A 240 -3.11 6.37 -0.53
N ALA A 241 -3.99 7.24 -1.02
CA ALA A 241 -4.17 8.59 -0.48
C ALA A 241 -4.74 8.58 0.94
N ARG A 242 -4.25 9.48 1.79
CA ARG A 242 -4.66 9.66 3.19
C ARG A 242 -5.16 11.08 3.42
N LEU A 243 -6.35 11.33 2.93
CA LEU A 243 -6.96 12.67 2.92
C LEU A 243 -7.89 12.93 4.13
N LYS A 244 -7.83 12.09 5.16
CA LYS A 244 -8.56 12.32 6.42
C LYS A 244 -7.97 13.53 7.15
N ASP A 245 -8.81 14.29 7.84
CA ASP A 245 -8.34 15.42 8.65
C ASP A 245 -7.40 14.93 9.77
N LEU A 246 -6.27 15.62 9.93
CA LEU A 246 -5.41 15.50 11.09
C LEU A 246 -5.64 16.70 12.01
N PRO A 247 -5.63 16.52 13.35
CA PRO A 247 -5.70 17.65 14.27
C PRO A 247 -4.47 18.56 14.07
N GLY A 248 -4.66 19.87 14.22
CA GLY A 248 -3.54 20.82 14.22
C GLY A 248 -2.62 20.61 15.42
N SER A 249 -1.45 21.27 15.42
CA SER A 249 -0.48 21.21 16.52
C SER A 249 -1.06 21.70 17.86
N SER A 250 -2.12 22.51 17.82
CA SER A 250 -2.92 22.98 18.96
C SER A 250 -4.03 22.01 19.41
N GLY A 251 -4.15 20.83 18.80
CA GLY A 251 -5.23 19.86 19.08
C GLY A 251 -6.61 20.26 18.54
N ILE A 252 -6.73 21.45 17.94
CA ILE A 252 -7.98 21.94 17.36
C ILE A 252 -8.16 21.32 15.97
N MET A 253 -9.30 20.68 15.73
CA MET A 253 -9.66 20.23 14.39
C MET A 253 -9.97 21.43 13.50
N GLN A 254 -9.36 21.49 12.32
CA GLN A 254 -9.70 22.49 11.32
C GLN A 254 -11.07 22.15 10.71
N THR A 255 -12.13 22.73 11.27
CA THR A 255 -13.52 22.57 10.81
C THR A 255 -13.85 23.42 9.59
N MET A 256 -13.13 24.52 9.37
CA MET A 256 -13.36 25.41 8.23
C MET A 256 -13.00 24.71 6.91
N GLY A 257 -13.91 24.77 5.92
CA GLY A 257 -13.74 24.13 4.61
C GLY A 257 -13.71 22.59 4.61
N ARG A 258 -13.97 21.94 5.74
CA ARG A 258 -13.91 20.47 5.90
C ARG A 258 -14.85 19.74 4.94
N ASP A 259 -16.09 20.21 4.82
CA ASP A 259 -17.07 19.58 3.95
C ASP A 259 -16.67 19.68 2.47
N GLN A 260 -16.11 20.82 2.05
CA GLN A 260 -15.60 21.00 0.68
C GLN A 260 -14.41 20.08 0.41
N ARG A 261 -13.52 19.92 1.41
CA ARG A 261 -12.37 19.01 1.35
C ARG A 261 -12.81 17.54 1.23
N LEU A 262 -13.77 17.11 2.04
CA LEU A 262 -14.35 15.76 1.97
C LEU A 262 -15.07 15.51 0.65
N LYS A 263 -15.86 16.48 0.15
CA LYS A 263 -16.51 16.40 -1.17
C LYS A 263 -15.49 16.25 -2.30
N TYR A 264 -14.39 17.01 -2.25
CA TYR A 264 -13.33 16.89 -3.24
C TYR A 264 -12.65 15.52 -3.19
N ALA A 265 -12.29 15.03 -2.01
CA ALA A 265 -11.72 13.68 -1.86
C ALA A 265 -12.67 12.58 -2.35
N ALA A 266 -13.98 12.77 -2.18
CA ALA A 266 -15.02 11.87 -2.70
C ALA A 266 -15.20 11.94 -4.23
N SER A 267 -14.71 12.99 -4.90
CA SER A 267 -14.76 13.12 -6.37
C SER A 267 -13.87 12.11 -7.11
N PHE A 268 -12.94 11.46 -6.41
CA PHE A 268 -12.14 10.37 -6.96
C PHE A 268 -12.90 9.04 -6.87
N GLU A 269 -13.22 8.48 -8.02
CA GLU A 269 -13.87 7.19 -8.15
C GLU A 269 -12.92 6.05 -7.76
N SER A 270 -13.41 5.07 -7.01
CA SER A 270 -12.57 3.92 -6.64
C SER A 270 -12.44 3.00 -7.86
N CYS A 271 -11.23 2.84 -8.39
CA CYS A 271 -10.96 1.85 -9.44
C CYS A 271 -10.45 0.53 -8.86
N TYR A 272 -9.83 0.58 -7.68
CA TYR A 272 -9.35 -0.60 -6.96
C TYR A 272 -9.47 -0.38 -5.45
N PHE A 273 -9.91 -1.42 -4.75
CA PHE A 273 -9.92 -1.47 -3.30
C PHE A 273 -9.50 -2.85 -2.82
N PHE A 274 -8.56 -2.93 -1.89
CA PHE A 274 -8.23 -4.16 -1.18
C PHE A 274 -7.89 -3.86 0.27
N ARG A 275 -8.51 -4.61 1.20
CA ARG A 275 -8.19 -4.52 2.63
C ARG A 275 -8.37 -5.87 3.30
N LEU A 276 -7.41 -6.26 4.13
CA LEU A 276 -7.56 -7.39 5.04
C LEU A 276 -8.44 -7.04 6.25
N LEU A 277 -9.25 -8.01 6.65
CA LEU A 277 -10.07 -7.96 7.86
C LEU A 277 -9.40 -8.82 8.93
N TYR A 278 -9.37 -8.30 10.15
CA TYR A 278 -8.70 -8.91 11.29
C TYR A 278 -9.68 -9.09 12.45
N TYR A 279 -9.53 -10.16 13.22
CA TYR A 279 -10.19 -10.25 14.51
C TYR A 279 -9.57 -9.24 15.49
N ALA A 280 -10.40 -8.73 16.40
CA ALA A 280 -9.91 -7.97 17.54
C ALA A 280 -9.12 -8.89 18.48
N GLY A 281 -7.98 -8.41 18.99
CA GLY A 281 -7.16 -9.16 19.95
C GLY A 281 -5.67 -9.08 19.66
N THR A 282 -4.91 -9.98 20.28
CA THR A 282 -3.46 -10.11 20.08
C THR A 282 -3.17 -10.83 18.76
N GLN A 283 -2.05 -10.49 18.12
CA GLN A 283 -1.56 -11.09 16.86
C GLN A 283 -2.41 -10.83 15.60
N TYR A 284 -3.55 -10.15 15.70
CA TYR A 284 -4.42 -9.74 14.58
C TYR A 284 -4.60 -10.87 13.54
N PRO A 285 -5.28 -11.97 13.88
CA PRO A 285 -5.48 -13.05 12.93
C PRO A 285 -6.39 -12.57 11.80
N ILE A 286 -5.99 -12.87 10.55
CA ILE A 286 -6.75 -12.50 9.36
C ILE A 286 -8.05 -13.32 9.33
N MET A 287 -9.18 -12.62 9.37
CA MET A 287 -10.53 -13.15 9.26
C MET A 287 -10.99 -13.27 7.80
N GLY A 288 -10.54 -12.36 6.94
CA GLY A 288 -11.07 -12.23 5.60
C GLY A 288 -10.46 -11.06 4.85
N ALA A 289 -11.08 -10.69 3.74
CA ALA A 289 -10.65 -9.58 2.91
C ALA A 289 -11.84 -8.93 2.22
N ILE A 290 -11.71 -7.65 1.89
CA ILE A 290 -12.61 -6.95 0.99
C ILE A 290 -11.79 -6.60 -0.24
N ARG A 291 -12.32 -6.92 -1.43
CA ARG A 291 -11.71 -6.58 -2.71
C ARG A 291 -12.76 -5.94 -3.61
N MET A 292 -12.35 -4.95 -4.38
CA MET A 292 -13.13 -4.42 -5.50
C MET A 292 -12.15 -4.08 -6.62
N THR A 293 -12.50 -4.49 -7.84
CA THR A 293 -11.74 -4.13 -9.03
C THR A 293 -12.73 -3.63 -10.07
N TYR A 294 -12.51 -2.44 -10.60
CA TYR A 294 -13.40 -1.86 -11.59
C TYR A 294 -13.51 -2.77 -12.83
N PRO A 295 -14.70 -2.96 -13.44
CA PRO A 295 -16.01 -2.36 -13.09
C PRO A 295 -16.86 -3.22 -12.13
N TYR A 296 -16.25 -4.22 -11.49
CA TYR A 296 -16.96 -5.16 -10.62
C TYR A 296 -17.27 -4.56 -9.25
N GLN A 297 -18.25 -5.17 -8.58
CA GLN A 297 -18.72 -4.79 -7.26
C GLN A 297 -17.71 -5.13 -6.16
N TYR A 298 -17.96 -4.64 -4.94
CA TYR A 298 -17.21 -5.05 -3.76
C TYR A 298 -17.53 -6.49 -3.41
N GLU A 299 -16.49 -7.29 -3.24
CA GLU A 299 -16.55 -8.69 -2.84
C GLU A 299 -16.00 -8.81 -1.41
N LEU A 300 -16.81 -9.36 -0.50
CA LEU A 300 -16.41 -9.70 0.85
C LEU A 300 -16.02 -11.17 0.88
N TYR A 301 -14.81 -11.46 1.35
CA TYR A 301 -14.25 -12.80 1.46
C TYR A 301 -14.06 -13.20 2.91
N LYS A 302 -14.38 -14.45 3.21
CA LYS A 302 -14.01 -15.13 4.46
C LYS A 302 -12.78 -16.00 4.22
N ARG A 303 -11.78 -15.90 5.10
CA ARG A 303 -10.64 -16.82 5.13
C ARG A 303 -11.12 -18.14 5.74
N VAL A 304 -10.89 -19.24 5.03
CA VAL A 304 -11.30 -20.59 5.43
C VAL A 304 -10.09 -21.50 5.40
N ASP A 305 -9.84 -22.20 6.50
CA ASP A 305 -8.84 -23.27 6.57
C ASP A 305 -9.47 -24.57 6.06
N GLU A 306 -9.00 -25.09 4.93
CA GLU A 306 -9.52 -26.33 4.34
C GLU A 306 -8.85 -27.57 4.94
N SER A 307 -7.55 -27.47 5.22
CA SER A 307 -6.75 -28.54 5.80
C SER A 307 -5.48 -27.93 6.43
N PRO A 308 -4.72 -28.66 7.26
CA PRO A 308 -3.51 -28.12 7.87
C PRO A 308 -2.56 -27.51 6.82
N GLY A 309 -2.36 -26.19 6.90
CA GLY A 309 -1.49 -25.44 5.99
C GLY A 309 -2.08 -25.08 4.62
N LYS A 310 -3.35 -25.40 4.36
CA LYS A 310 -4.13 -24.93 3.20
C LYS A 310 -5.28 -24.04 3.65
N GLU A 311 -5.21 -22.80 3.21
CA GLU A 311 -6.27 -21.81 3.40
C GLU A 311 -6.78 -21.35 2.04
N LYS A 312 -7.99 -20.78 2.00
CA LYS A 312 -8.52 -20.07 0.85
C LYS A 312 -9.36 -18.89 1.29
N TYR A 313 -9.58 -17.97 0.36
CA TYR A 313 -10.57 -16.90 0.50
C TYR A 313 -11.83 -17.29 -0.26
N ALA A 314 -12.93 -17.55 0.47
CA ALA A 314 -14.23 -17.86 -0.11
C ALA A 314 -15.11 -16.61 -0.12
N ILE A 315 -15.77 -16.33 -1.25
CA ILE A 315 -16.74 -15.22 -1.35
C ILE A 315 -17.88 -15.47 -0.37
N LEU A 316 -18.14 -14.47 0.46
CA LEU A 316 -19.20 -14.44 1.46
C LEU A 316 -20.40 -13.63 0.96
N SER A 317 -20.17 -12.43 0.44
CA SER A 317 -21.21 -11.54 -0.08
C SER A 317 -20.64 -10.53 -1.09
N THR A 318 -21.50 -9.92 -1.90
CA THR A 318 -21.15 -8.80 -2.79
C THR A 318 -21.97 -7.55 -2.47
N PHE A 319 -21.38 -6.39 -2.70
CA PHE A 319 -21.97 -5.08 -2.40
C PHE A 319 -21.72 -4.10 -3.55
N PRO A 320 -22.73 -3.31 -3.97
CA PRO A 320 -22.57 -2.33 -5.04
C PRO A 320 -21.66 -1.17 -4.63
N GLU A 321 -21.62 -0.84 -3.33
CA GLU A 321 -20.79 0.19 -2.74
C GLU A 321 -19.91 -0.41 -1.65
N ARG A 322 -18.94 0.38 -1.17
CA ARG A 322 -18.05 -0.06 -0.08
C ARG A 322 -18.88 -0.41 1.16
N PRO A 323 -18.83 -1.67 1.64
CA PRO A 323 -19.67 -2.09 2.76
C PRO A 323 -19.24 -1.42 4.06
N THR A 324 -20.22 -1.11 4.88
CA THR A 324 -20.07 -0.60 6.25
C THR A 324 -19.63 -1.71 7.21
N THR A 325 -19.13 -1.33 8.39
CA THR A 325 -18.77 -2.29 9.43
C THR A 325 -19.94 -3.19 9.83
N ASP A 326 -21.15 -2.63 9.89
CA ASP A 326 -22.35 -3.39 10.26
C ASP A 326 -22.74 -4.40 9.18
N GLU A 327 -22.70 -4.02 7.90
CA GLU A 327 -22.95 -4.94 6.78
C GLU A 327 -21.92 -6.07 6.70
N ILE A 328 -20.65 -5.77 7.01
CA ILE A 328 -19.60 -6.78 7.11
C ILE A 328 -19.93 -7.77 8.23
N ASN A 329 -20.24 -7.28 9.43
CA ASN A 329 -20.55 -8.12 10.58
C ASN A 329 -21.79 -8.98 10.33
N ASP A 330 -22.87 -8.39 9.80
CA ASP A 330 -24.11 -9.10 9.47
C ASP A 330 -23.84 -10.23 8.45
N ALA A 331 -22.97 -10.00 7.45
CA ALA A 331 -22.56 -11.02 6.50
C ALA A 331 -21.75 -12.16 7.14
N PHE A 332 -20.85 -11.87 8.09
CA PHE A 332 -20.10 -12.90 8.82
C PHE A 332 -20.97 -13.72 9.78
N GLU A 333 -22.02 -13.12 10.33
CA GLU A 333 -23.00 -13.76 11.20
C GLU A 333 -24.10 -14.52 10.42
N GLY A 334 -24.17 -14.35 9.11
CA GLY A 334 -25.20 -14.98 8.26
C GLY A 334 -26.60 -14.35 8.41
N LYS A 335 -26.68 -13.12 8.90
CA LYS A 335 -27.94 -12.39 9.05
C LYS A 335 -28.43 -11.90 7.67
N PRO A 336 -29.75 -11.96 7.39
CA PRO A 336 -30.30 -11.37 6.18
C PRO A 336 -30.06 -9.86 6.18
N SER A 337 -29.61 -9.32 5.04
CA SER A 337 -29.38 -7.88 4.88
C SER A 337 -30.64 -7.10 5.24
N LYS A 338 -30.48 -6.03 6.02
CA LYS A 338 -31.56 -5.10 6.37
C LYS A 338 -32.04 -4.26 5.17
N ASP A 339 -31.28 -4.26 4.07
CA ASP A 339 -31.66 -3.64 2.80
C ASP A 339 -31.47 -4.63 1.63
N PRO A 340 -32.54 -5.27 1.14
CA PRO A 340 -32.47 -6.31 0.10
C PRO A 340 -32.04 -5.78 -1.27
N ARG A 341 -31.94 -4.45 -1.46
CA ARG A 341 -31.47 -3.85 -2.73
C ARG A 341 -29.95 -3.80 -2.86
N LYS A 342 -29.20 -4.10 -1.79
CA LYS A 342 -27.74 -3.92 -1.72
C LYS A 342 -26.92 -5.21 -1.65
N THR A 343 -27.55 -6.38 -1.65
CA THR A 343 -26.86 -7.66 -1.43
C THR A 343 -27.46 -8.74 -2.31
N SER A 344 -26.67 -9.25 -3.25
CA SER A 344 -27.01 -10.42 -4.06
C SER A 344 -26.00 -11.54 -3.74
N GLY A 345 -26.27 -12.30 -2.68
CA GLY A 345 -25.39 -13.38 -2.22
C GLY A 345 -26.01 -14.78 -2.44
N ILE A 346 -25.24 -15.67 -3.07
CA ILE A 346 -25.58 -17.06 -3.43
C ILE A 346 -25.99 -17.92 -2.21
N TRP A 347 -25.60 -17.54 -0.99
CA TRP A 347 -25.93 -18.27 0.23
C TRP A 347 -27.39 -18.13 0.70
N GLY A 348 -28.13 -17.12 0.22
CA GLY A 348 -29.57 -17.01 0.49
C GLY A 348 -30.41 -18.09 -0.21
N PHE A 349 -29.87 -18.72 -1.25
CA PHE A 349 -30.59 -19.72 -2.04
C PHE A 349 -30.60 -21.11 -1.41
N LEU A 350 -29.59 -21.45 -0.59
CA LEU A 350 -29.45 -22.79 -0.01
C LEU A 350 -30.20 -22.98 1.31
N ASN A 351 -30.52 -21.91 2.04
CA ASN A 351 -31.36 -21.99 3.25
C ASN A 351 -32.88 -22.00 2.95
N GLY A 352 -33.29 -21.89 1.68
CA GLY A 352 -34.70 -21.96 1.27
C GLY A 352 -35.18 -23.34 0.81
N ILE A 353 -34.31 -24.36 0.84
CA ILE A 353 -34.60 -25.72 0.34
C ILE A 353 -34.37 -26.81 1.42
N LEU A 354 -34.21 -26.42 2.70
CA LEU A 354 -34.09 -27.38 3.81
C LEU A 354 -35.18 -27.20 4.86
#